data_AF-A0A421J7U4-F1
#
_entry.id   AF-A0A421J7U4-F1
#
_cell.length_a   1.000
_cell.length_b   1.000
_cell.length_c   1.000
_cell.angle_alpha   90.00
_cell.angle_beta   90.00
_cell.angle_gamma   90.00
#
_symmetry.space_group_name_H-M   'P 1'
#
loop_
_entity.id
_entity.type
_entity.pdbx_description
1 polymer ?
#
loop_
_entity_poly.entity_id
_entity_poly.type
_entity_poly.pdbx_seq_one_letter_code
_entity_poly.pdbx_strand_id
1 'polypeptide(L)'
;MNQNSLVVLNRILSLKENSPFLLILDSLAQSAHYLIRELASKNNEITYLSFETVNRPSYASKWLECHGKSVEEIVKETKSDAKQQLVVVDSLNYFSSQQLTQLVSGIIAHPGTTFAGVYHTNGSYNHTDIHSRPFSYYPSELTILCYIASTILEVEPILKDSRDEEVLDSYIQKLQIPIGFDLHSPRFAVALHYRRKSGRTLTYHYLIDATTHVYEVQEQKPAVSQEDEGLLKDLTTFNLATNVKQKAAREQVELPFLQAQEALGSAGGAIVYEFEKDDDYDEEDPYEDPF
;
A
#
# COMPACT_ATOMS: atom_id res chain seq x y z
N MET A 1 -11.49 -22.46 10.19
CA MET A 1 -10.10 -21.95 10.21
C MET A 1 -10.00 -20.47 10.63
N ASN A 2 -11.11 -19.75 10.83
CA ASN A 2 -11.13 -18.28 10.97
C ASN A 2 -10.82 -17.74 12.38
N GLN A 3 -10.93 -18.53 13.45
CA GLN A 3 -10.64 -18.03 14.81
C GLN A 3 -9.16 -17.67 15.03
N ASN A 4 -8.24 -18.24 14.23
CA ASN A 4 -6.82 -17.98 14.39
C ASN A 4 -6.41 -16.60 13.86
N SER A 5 -7.11 -16.05 12.86
CA SER A 5 -6.77 -14.73 12.30
C SER A 5 -7.14 -13.59 13.26
N LEU A 6 -8.30 -13.65 13.93
CA LEU A 6 -8.68 -12.67 14.96
C LEU A 6 -7.68 -12.61 16.13
N VAL A 7 -7.06 -13.74 16.46
CA VAL A 7 -6.00 -13.79 17.48
C VAL A 7 -4.77 -13.02 17.00
N VAL A 8 -4.41 -13.13 15.72
CA VAL A 8 -3.31 -12.34 15.12
C VAL A 8 -3.62 -10.84 15.20
N LEU A 9 -4.82 -10.41 14.77
CA LEU A 9 -5.22 -9.01 14.84
C LEU A 9 -5.14 -8.48 16.28
N ASN A 10 -5.74 -9.18 17.25
CA ASN A 10 -5.71 -8.75 18.65
C ASN A 10 -4.28 -8.68 19.23
N ARG A 11 -3.39 -9.60 18.85
CA ARG A 11 -1.99 -9.58 19.27
C ARG A 11 -1.23 -8.40 18.67
N ILE A 12 -1.51 -8.03 17.43
CA ILE A 12 -0.94 -6.84 16.79
C ILE A 12 -1.46 -5.57 17.47
N LEU A 13 -2.78 -5.44 17.66
CA LEU A 13 -3.37 -4.25 18.28
C LEU A 13 -2.92 -4.05 19.74
N SER A 14 -2.63 -5.14 20.45
CA SER A 14 -2.09 -5.11 21.82
C SER A 14 -0.56 -5.16 21.91
N LEU A 15 0.14 -4.97 20.77
CA LEU A 15 1.61 -4.94 20.67
C LEU A 15 2.32 -6.21 21.19
N LYS A 16 1.60 -7.32 21.31
CA LYS A 16 2.14 -8.63 21.74
C LYS A 16 2.81 -9.38 20.59
N GLU A 17 2.41 -9.09 19.36
CA GLU A 17 3.08 -9.60 18.17
C GLU A 17 4.27 -8.70 17.83
N ASN A 18 5.41 -9.30 17.45
CA ASN A 18 6.57 -8.51 17.07
C ASN A 18 6.36 -7.86 15.70
N SER A 19 5.84 -6.64 15.71
CA SER A 19 5.63 -5.79 14.55
C SER A 19 6.13 -4.38 14.86
N PRO A 20 7.42 -4.10 14.64
CA PRO A 20 8.02 -2.82 15.03
C PRO A 20 7.46 -1.61 14.27
N PHE A 21 7.02 -1.80 13.03
CA PHE A 21 6.37 -0.76 12.23
C PHE A 21 4.97 -1.20 11.77
N LEU A 22 3.96 -0.46 12.22
CA LEU A 22 2.58 -0.53 11.78
C LEU A 22 2.33 0.65 10.82
N LEU A 23 2.20 0.37 9.53
CA LEU A 23 1.74 1.35 8.56
C LEU A 23 0.22 1.29 8.51
N ILE A 24 -0.44 2.42 8.70
CA ILE A 24 -1.89 2.54 8.56
C ILE A 24 -2.14 3.33 7.28
N LEU A 25 -2.83 2.72 6.32
CA LEU A 25 -3.25 3.39 5.10
C LEU A 25 -4.70 3.79 5.27
N ASP A 26 -4.99 5.06 5.07
CA ASP A 26 -6.35 5.58 5.10
C ASP A 26 -6.63 6.46 3.89
N SER A 27 -7.87 6.92 3.80
CA SER A 27 -8.37 7.67 2.64
C SER A 27 -9.34 8.75 3.08
N LEU A 28 -9.72 9.61 2.13
CA LEU A 28 -10.82 10.56 2.30
C LEU A 28 -12.18 9.85 2.47
N ALA A 29 -12.28 8.57 2.13
CA ALA A 29 -13.50 7.78 2.35
C ALA A 29 -13.62 7.34 3.81
N GLN A 30 -12.49 6.98 4.42
CA GLN A 30 -12.41 6.47 5.77
C GLN A 30 -11.04 6.79 6.36
N SER A 31 -11.03 7.67 7.37
CA SER A 31 -9.83 8.07 8.12
C SER A 31 -9.40 7.01 9.14
N ALA A 32 -8.11 6.96 9.46
CA ALA A 32 -7.51 6.08 10.46
C ALA A 32 -7.92 6.37 11.92
N HIS A 33 -8.64 7.46 12.18
CA HIS A 33 -8.97 7.93 13.54
C HIS A 33 -9.53 6.83 14.47
N TYR A 34 -10.51 6.05 14.00
CA TYR A 34 -11.11 4.99 14.80
C TYR A 34 -10.15 3.83 15.05
N LEU A 35 -9.33 3.46 14.05
CA LEU A 35 -8.32 2.42 14.22
C LEU A 35 -7.21 2.83 15.21
N ILE A 36 -6.79 4.09 15.19
CA ILE A 36 -5.85 4.63 16.19
C ILE A 36 -6.46 4.56 17.59
N ARG A 37 -7.76 4.83 17.73
CA ARG A 37 -8.46 4.68 19.01
C ARG A 37 -8.52 3.23 19.48
N GLU A 38 -8.71 2.27 18.57
CA GLU A 38 -8.63 0.84 18.89
C GLU A 38 -7.23 0.45 19.39
N LEU A 39 -6.17 0.92 18.72
CA LEU A 39 -4.79 0.74 19.17
C LEU A 39 -4.59 1.38 20.55
N ALA A 40 -5.06 2.61 20.74
CA ALA A 40 -4.90 3.32 21.99
C ALA A 40 -5.67 2.66 23.14
N SER A 41 -6.84 2.08 22.89
CA SER A 41 -7.64 1.40 23.93
C SER A 41 -6.94 0.19 24.55
N LYS A 42 -6.00 -0.44 23.82
CA LYS A 42 -5.29 -1.64 24.25
C LYS A 42 -3.89 -1.36 24.81
N ASN A 43 -3.44 -0.10 24.78
CA ASN A 43 -2.08 0.27 25.13
C ASN A 43 -2.07 1.49 26.07
N ASN A 44 -1.16 1.52 27.04
CA ASN A 44 -1.15 2.59 28.07
C ASN A 44 -0.10 3.68 27.81
N GLU A 45 1.08 3.30 27.30
CA GLU A 45 2.18 4.23 27.09
C GLU A 45 2.21 4.69 25.63
N ILE A 46 1.61 5.85 25.37
CA ILE A 46 1.42 6.37 24.01
C ILE A 46 2.11 7.72 23.87
N THR A 47 3.07 7.79 22.96
CA THR A 47 3.62 9.06 22.47
C THR A 47 2.95 9.40 21.15
N TYR A 48 2.26 10.53 21.11
CA TYR A 48 1.54 10.99 19.94
C TYR A 48 2.29 12.15 19.27
N LEU A 49 2.65 11.96 18.01
CA LEU A 49 3.31 12.91 17.14
C LEU A 49 2.24 13.60 16.29
N SER A 50 2.15 14.91 16.43
CA SER A 50 1.09 15.76 15.89
C SER A 50 1.62 16.64 14.77
N PHE A 51 1.14 16.42 13.55
CA PHE A 51 1.26 17.35 12.44
C PHE A 51 -0.09 18.04 12.20
N GLU A 52 -1.10 17.31 11.79
CA GLU A 52 -2.42 17.84 11.46
C GLU A 52 -3.44 17.78 12.61
N THR A 53 -3.12 17.05 13.68
CA THR A 53 -3.98 16.96 14.85
C THR A 53 -3.78 18.16 15.77
N VAL A 54 -4.77 19.06 15.81
CA VAL A 54 -4.72 20.27 16.65
C VAL A 54 -5.06 19.95 18.11
N ASN A 55 -6.04 19.08 18.33
CA ASN A 55 -6.52 18.77 19.67
C ASN A 55 -5.78 17.57 20.25
N ARG A 56 -5.09 17.76 21.38
CA ARG A 56 -4.39 16.67 22.08
C ARG A 56 -5.37 15.51 22.38
N PRO A 57 -5.09 14.29 21.90
CA PRO A 57 -5.91 13.12 22.24
C PRO A 57 -5.83 12.77 23.73
N SER A 58 -6.95 12.36 24.33
CA SER A 58 -7.03 12.03 25.76
C SER A 58 -6.20 10.81 26.18
N TYR A 59 -5.93 9.91 25.23
CA TYR A 59 -5.12 8.70 25.45
C TYR A 59 -3.60 8.93 25.29
N ALA A 60 -3.16 10.12 24.88
CA ALA A 60 -1.74 10.40 24.64
C ALA A 60 -1.02 10.73 25.97
N SER A 61 -0.19 9.80 26.47
CA SER A 61 0.69 10.01 27.62
C SER A 61 1.64 11.19 27.37
N LYS A 62 2.26 11.18 26.20
CA LYS A 62 3.11 12.26 25.68
C LYS A 62 2.53 12.77 24.38
N TRP A 63 2.45 14.08 24.23
CA TRP A 63 1.99 14.73 23.00
C TRP A 63 3.10 15.67 22.51
N LEU A 64 3.45 15.53 21.24
CA LEU A 64 4.50 16.29 20.59
C LEU A 64 3.95 16.99 19.36
N GLU A 65 3.98 18.33 19.37
CA GLU A 65 3.76 19.10 18.16
C GLU A 65 5.04 19.08 17.31
N CYS A 66 4.94 18.52 16.11
CA CYS A 66 6.08 18.23 15.24
C CYS A 66 6.28 19.30 14.15
N HIS A 67 5.37 20.26 14.02
CA HIS A 67 5.48 21.36 13.08
C HIS A 67 6.80 22.14 13.30
N GLY A 68 7.63 22.21 12.25
CA GLY A 68 8.91 22.92 12.26
C GLY A 68 10.07 22.20 12.97
N LYS A 69 9.88 20.98 13.47
CA LYS A 69 10.94 20.17 14.08
C LYS A 69 11.68 19.32 13.07
N SER A 70 12.97 19.07 13.31
CA SER A 70 13.75 18.13 12.49
C SER A 70 13.44 16.67 12.85
N VAL A 71 13.76 15.73 11.95
CA VAL A 71 13.58 14.29 12.20
C VAL A 71 14.40 13.84 13.40
N GLU A 72 15.63 14.36 13.56
CA GLU A 72 16.51 14.04 14.67
C GLU A 72 15.96 14.53 16.01
N GLU A 73 15.34 15.71 16.03
CA GLU A 73 14.67 16.25 17.20
C GLU A 73 13.48 15.38 17.60
N ILE A 74 12.63 15.00 16.63
CA ILE A 74 11.48 14.11 16.85
C ILE A 74 11.95 12.76 17.43
N VAL A 75 12.96 12.13 16.82
CA VAL A 75 13.52 10.85 17.30
C VAL A 75 14.14 10.98 18.69
N LYS A 76 14.76 12.11 19.01
CA LYS A 76 15.31 12.35 20.35
C LYS A 76 14.20 12.50 21.38
N GLU A 77 13.11 13.16 21.03
CA GLU A 77 11.97 13.37 21.92
C GLU A 77 11.07 12.14 22.08
N THR A 78 11.07 11.18 21.16
CA THR A 78 10.28 9.95 21.30
C THR A 78 10.86 8.92 22.27
N LYS A 79 12.11 9.10 22.71
CA LYS A 79 12.79 8.18 23.64
C LYS A 79 12.03 8.09 24.98
N SER A 80 11.78 6.87 25.42
CA SER A 80 11.22 6.55 26.74
C SER A 80 11.96 5.38 27.38
N ASP A 81 11.91 5.31 28.71
CA ASP A 81 12.42 4.19 29.51
C ASP A 81 11.35 3.09 29.71
N ALA A 82 10.18 3.24 29.08
CA ALA A 82 9.10 2.28 29.17
C ALA A 82 9.48 0.91 28.57
N LYS A 83 9.03 -0.17 29.21
CA LYS A 83 9.26 -1.54 28.70
C LYS A 83 8.61 -1.80 27.34
N GLN A 84 7.48 -1.14 27.09
CA GLN A 84 6.71 -1.22 25.87
C GLN A 84 6.03 0.14 25.63
N GLN A 85 6.23 0.73 24.47
CA GLN A 85 5.71 2.04 24.09
C GLN A 85 5.12 2.00 22.69
N LEU A 86 4.00 2.69 22.50
CA LEU A 86 3.43 2.98 21.20
C LEU A 86 3.78 4.42 20.80
N VAL A 87 4.47 4.59 19.68
CA VAL A 87 4.67 5.91 19.07
C VAL A 87 3.71 6.01 17.90
N VAL A 88 2.73 6.91 17.98
CA VAL A 88 1.76 7.17 16.91
C VAL A 88 2.13 8.46 16.22
N VAL A 89 2.17 8.47 14.88
CA VAL A 89 2.16 9.70 14.09
C VAL A 89 0.87 9.81 13.30
N ASP A 90 0.27 11.00 13.35
CA ASP A 90 -1.01 11.28 12.72
C ASP A 90 -0.94 11.35 11.19
N SER A 91 0.19 11.80 10.63
CA SER A 91 0.39 11.83 9.18
C SER A 91 1.87 11.73 8.80
N LEU A 92 2.21 10.70 8.03
CA LEU A 92 3.53 10.49 7.43
C LEU A 92 3.72 11.30 6.14
N ASN A 93 2.65 11.89 5.59
CA ASN A 93 2.69 12.64 4.33
C ASN A 93 3.56 13.91 4.40
N TYR A 94 3.87 14.41 5.60
CA TYR A 94 4.70 15.60 5.84
C TYR A 94 6.21 15.37 5.68
N PHE A 95 6.64 14.14 5.41
CA PHE A 95 8.05 13.79 5.26
C PHE A 95 8.40 13.42 3.83
N SER A 96 9.58 13.84 3.37
CA SER A 96 10.16 13.31 2.14
C SER A 96 10.58 11.85 2.30
N SER A 97 10.74 11.14 1.18
CA SER A 97 11.10 9.73 1.17
C SER A 97 12.38 9.39 1.96
N GLN A 98 13.40 10.28 1.93
CA GLN A 98 14.62 10.09 2.72
C GLN A 98 14.36 10.24 4.22
N GLN A 99 13.61 11.28 4.61
CA GLN A 99 13.24 11.53 6.01
C GLN A 99 12.39 10.41 6.59
N LEU A 100 11.50 9.79 5.81
CA LEU A 100 10.69 8.65 6.24
C LEU A 100 11.56 7.48 6.68
N THR A 101 12.60 7.12 5.90
CA THR A 101 13.50 6.03 6.27
C THR A 101 14.31 6.33 7.54
N GLN A 102 14.76 7.58 7.71
CA GLN A 102 15.47 8.04 8.89
C GLN A 102 14.57 8.04 10.13
N LEU A 103 13.32 8.50 10.00
CA LEU A 103 12.34 8.55 11.08
C LEU A 103 12.00 7.14 11.55
N VAL A 104 11.61 6.26 10.64
CA VAL A 104 11.21 4.87 10.95
C VAL A 104 12.37 4.11 11.61
N SER A 105 13.58 4.20 11.05
CA SER A 105 14.75 3.54 11.63
C SER A 105 15.15 4.12 12.98
N GLY A 106 15.07 5.45 13.15
CA GLY A 106 15.38 6.14 14.40
C GLY A 106 14.44 5.78 15.55
N ILE A 107 13.14 5.72 15.28
CA ILE A 107 12.13 5.37 16.31
C ILE A 107 12.23 3.88 16.68
N ILE A 108 12.36 2.99 15.69
CA ILE A 108 12.36 1.53 15.91
C ILE A 108 13.67 1.04 16.55
N ALA A 109 14.77 1.79 16.42
CA ALA A 109 16.04 1.45 17.07
C ALA A 109 15.90 1.34 18.61
N HIS A 110 14.88 1.95 19.20
CA HIS A 110 14.60 1.85 20.62
C HIS A 110 13.89 0.53 20.98
N PRO A 111 14.48 -0.30 21.87
CA PRO A 111 13.91 -1.57 22.24
C PRO A 111 12.55 -1.38 22.94
N GLY A 112 11.57 -2.22 22.58
CA GLY A 112 10.21 -2.13 23.15
C GLY A 112 9.34 -1.05 22.53
N THR A 113 9.81 -0.32 21.51
CA THR A 113 9.02 0.68 20.79
C THR A 113 8.33 0.05 19.58
N THR A 114 7.02 0.23 19.47
CA THR A 114 6.28 0.01 18.23
C THR A 114 5.89 1.36 17.65
N PHE A 115 6.25 1.58 16.38
CA PHE A 115 5.87 2.76 15.63
C PHE A 115 4.61 2.49 14.82
N ALA A 116 3.59 3.32 14.97
CA ALA A 116 2.38 3.31 14.17
C ALA A 116 2.28 4.64 13.42
N GLY A 117 2.27 4.60 12.09
CA GLY A 117 2.18 5.81 11.28
C GLY A 117 1.07 5.73 10.26
N VAL A 118 0.28 6.79 10.18
CA VAL A 118 -0.79 6.92 9.19
C VAL A 118 -0.23 7.56 7.93
N TYR A 119 -0.62 7.03 6.77
CA TYR A 119 -0.33 7.62 5.47
C TYR A 119 -1.63 7.74 4.69
N HIS A 120 -1.98 8.96 4.31
CA HIS A 120 -3.18 9.26 3.54
C HIS A 120 -2.93 8.97 2.06
N THR A 121 -3.64 7.97 1.54
CA THR A 121 -3.46 7.48 0.16
C THR A 121 -3.95 8.46 -0.90
N ASN A 122 -4.95 9.29 -0.60
CA ASN A 122 -5.43 10.35 -1.51
C ASN A 122 -4.60 11.63 -1.40
N GLY A 123 -3.75 11.75 -0.39
CA GLY A 123 -2.85 12.88 -0.20
C GLY A 123 -1.61 12.72 -1.05
N SER A 124 -1.74 12.87 -2.37
CA SER A 124 -0.57 12.97 -3.24
C SER A 124 0.08 14.34 -3.05
N TYR A 125 0.76 14.52 -1.92
CA TYR A 125 1.77 15.56 -1.77
C TYR A 125 2.93 15.14 -2.66
N ASN A 126 2.86 15.53 -3.93
CA ASN A 126 4.03 15.50 -4.79
C ASN A 126 5.01 16.52 -4.19
N HIS A 127 5.82 16.09 -3.22
CA HIS A 127 6.92 16.91 -2.68
C HIS A 127 8.01 17.16 -3.73
N THR A 128 7.83 16.69 -4.96
CA THR A 128 8.61 17.07 -6.12
C THR A 128 7.68 17.12 -7.33
N ASP A 129 7.65 18.26 -8.02
CA ASP A 129 7.25 18.29 -9.43
C ASP A 129 7.97 17.14 -10.14
N ILE A 130 7.30 16.47 -11.07
CA ILE A 130 7.90 15.41 -11.91
C ILE A 130 9.16 15.93 -12.62
N HIS A 131 9.29 17.25 -12.80
CA HIS A 131 10.44 17.94 -13.38
C HIS A 131 11.57 18.28 -12.39
N SER A 132 11.38 18.07 -11.09
CA SER A 132 12.34 18.39 -10.02
C SER A 132 12.68 17.20 -9.13
N ARG A 133 12.60 15.96 -9.64
CA ARG A 133 13.19 14.79 -8.96
C ARG A 133 14.70 14.80 -9.21
N PRO A 134 15.56 15.12 -8.21
CA PRO A 134 17.00 14.89 -8.35
C PRO A 134 17.33 13.40 -8.52
N PHE A 135 16.40 12.50 -8.19
CA PHE A 135 16.55 11.04 -8.25
C PHE A 135 15.33 10.39 -8.93
N SER A 136 15.29 10.42 -10.27
CA SER A 136 14.22 9.82 -11.07
C SER A 136 13.97 8.31 -10.75
N TYR A 137 14.98 7.63 -10.24
CA TYR A 137 14.94 6.20 -9.89
C TYR A 137 14.55 5.90 -8.44
N TYR A 138 14.29 6.90 -7.60
CA TYR A 138 13.92 6.65 -6.21
C TYR A 138 12.42 6.28 -6.11
N PRO A 139 12.05 5.25 -5.32
CA PRO A 139 10.66 4.85 -5.17
C PRO A 139 9.81 5.93 -4.50
N SER A 140 8.50 5.90 -4.73
CA SER A 140 7.55 6.78 -4.06
C SER A 140 7.49 6.51 -2.56
N GLU A 141 7.01 7.51 -1.81
CA GLU A 141 6.84 7.48 -0.35
C GLU A 141 6.03 6.25 0.07
N LEU A 142 4.87 6.04 -0.55
CA LEU A 142 4.01 4.88 -0.29
C LEU A 142 4.75 3.56 -0.55
N THR A 143 5.48 3.46 -1.67
CA THR A 143 6.23 2.23 -2.01
C THR A 143 7.28 1.91 -0.95
N ILE A 144 8.01 2.93 -0.47
CA ILE A 144 9.02 2.78 0.58
C ILE A 144 8.38 2.36 1.89
N LEU A 145 7.29 3.04 2.28
CA LEU A 145 6.56 2.74 3.51
C LEU A 145 6.04 1.30 3.52
N CYS A 146 5.38 0.86 2.45
CA CYS A 146 4.91 -0.51 2.30
C CYS A 146 6.08 -1.52 2.28
N TYR A 147 7.23 -1.15 1.73
CA TYR A 147 8.41 -2.00 1.72
C TYR A 147 8.99 -2.21 3.13
N ILE A 148 9.15 -1.13 3.90
CA ILE A 148 9.75 -1.17 5.25
C ILE A 148 8.76 -1.59 6.36
N ALA A 149 7.46 -1.49 6.12
CA ALA A 149 6.43 -1.91 7.07
C ALA A 149 6.48 -3.40 7.38
N SER A 150 6.41 -3.72 8.69
CA SER A 150 6.21 -5.10 9.13
C SER A 150 4.75 -5.53 9.06
N THR A 151 3.84 -4.59 9.30
CA THR A 151 2.40 -4.77 9.16
C THR A 151 1.81 -3.55 8.48
N ILE A 152 0.89 -3.80 7.53
CA ILE A 152 0.09 -2.76 6.88
C ILE A 152 -1.37 -2.99 7.28
N LEU A 153 -2.05 -1.93 7.67
CA LEU A 153 -3.47 -1.89 8.03
C LEU A 153 -4.15 -0.89 7.09
N GLU A 154 -4.86 -1.38 6.10
CA GLU A 154 -5.60 -0.55 5.16
C GLU A 154 -7.03 -0.37 5.65
N VAL A 155 -7.47 0.87 5.77
CA VAL A 155 -8.75 1.25 6.36
C VAL A 155 -9.72 1.64 5.26
N GLU A 156 -10.85 0.95 5.20
CA GLU A 156 -11.85 1.10 4.14
C GLU A 156 -13.26 1.27 4.71
N PRO A 157 -14.13 2.05 4.05
CA PRO A 157 -15.55 2.07 4.39
C PRO A 157 -16.21 0.74 4.02
N ILE A 158 -17.31 0.38 4.70
CA ILE A 158 -18.07 -0.82 4.35
C ILE A 158 -19.04 -0.48 3.22
N LEU A 159 -18.78 -1.05 2.04
CA LEU A 159 -19.63 -0.91 0.86
C LEU A 159 -20.62 -2.08 0.75
N LYS A 160 -21.80 -1.82 0.15
CA LYS A 160 -22.86 -2.82 0.00
C LYS A 160 -22.70 -3.66 -1.27
N ASP A 161 -22.23 -3.04 -2.35
CA ASP A 161 -21.99 -3.65 -3.66
C ASP A 161 -20.58 -3.28 -4.15
N SER A 162 -19.93 -4.18 -4.91
CA SER A 162 -18.61 -3.90 -5.50
C SER A 162 -18.67 -2.78 -6.54
N ARG A 163 -19.82 -2.57 -7.18
CA ARG A 163 -20.03 -1.43 -8.09
C ARG A 163 -19.99 -0.08 -7.37
N ASP A 164 -20.23 -0.08 -6.06
CA ASP A 164 -20.19 1.15 -5.26
C ASP A 164 -18.74 1.63 -5.07
N GLU A 165 -17.73 0.75 -5.19
CA GLU A 165 -16.31 1.08 -5.03
C GLU A 165 -15.81 1.99 -6.15
N GLU A 166 -15.94 1.58 -7.41
CA GLU A 166 -15.54 2.40 -8.57
C GLU A 166 -16.30 3.75 -8.61
N VAL A 167 -17.56 3.73 -8.21
CA VAL A 167 -18.40 4.93 -8.13
C VAL A 167 -17.86 5.87 -7.05
N LEU A 168 -17.57 5.34 -5.85
CA LEU A 168 -17.00 6.10 -4.74
C LEU A 168 -15.65 6.71 -5.12
N ASP A 169 -14.76 5.94 -5.73
CA ASP A 169 -13.46 6.42 -6.20
C ASP A 169 -13.61 7.58 -7.19
N SER A 170 -14.56 7.46 -8.13
CA SER A 170 -14.83 8.52 -9.10
C SER A 170 -15.33 9.82 -8.44
N TYR A 171 -16.08 9.69 -7.35
CA TYR A 171 -16.58 10.83 -6.57
C TYR A 171 -15.44 11.47 -5.77
N ILE A 172 -14.62 10.67 -5.08
CA ILE A 172 -13.46 11.14 -4.30
C ILE A 172 -12.45 11.86 -5.18
N GLN A 173 -12.14 11.32 -6.38
CA GLN A 173 -11.25 11.97 -7.34
C GLN A 173 -11.75 13.36 -7.78
N LYS A 174 -13.08 13.55 -7.84
CA LYS A 174 -13.72 14.82 -8.16
C LYS A 174 -13.92 15.72 -6.93
N LEU A 175 -13.43 15.31 -5.75
CA LEU A 175 -13.69 15.95 -4.46
C LEU A 175 -15.19 16.15 -4.20
N GLN A 176 -16.01 15.24 -4.70
CA GLN A 176 -17.44 15.20 -4.47
C GLN A 176 -17.71 14.14 -3.40
N ILE A 177 -18.32 14.52 -2.29
CA ILE A 177 -18.63 13.58 -1.21
C ILE A 177 -20.02 13.00 -1.50
N PRO A 178 -20.14 11.70 -1.85
CA PRO A 178 -21.43 11.13 -2.21
C PRO A 178 -22.29 10.91 -0.97
N ILE A 179 -23.60 11.15 -1.11
CA ILE A 179 -24.58 10.89 -0.06
C ILE A 179 -25.04 9.44 -0.17
N GLY A 180 -25.20 8.75 0.96
CA GLY A 180 -25.69 7.36 1.02
C GLY A 180 -24.59 6.30 1.16
N PHE A 181 -23.33 6.72 1.10
CA PHE A 181 -22.18 5.94 1.54
C PHE A 181 -21.95 6.18 3.04
N ASP A 182 -21.73 5.12 3.81
CA ASP A 182 -21.44 5.21 5.24
C ASP A 182 -19.95 5.52 5.47
N LEU A 183 -19.53 6.69 4.96
CA LEU A 183 -18.15 7.18 5.05
C LEU A 183 -17.82 7.63 6.48
N HIS A 184 -16.57 7.46 6.89
CA HIS A 184 -16.10 7.74 8.26
C HIS A 184 -16.98 7.13 9.36
N SER A 185 -17.57 5.96 9.07
CA SER A 185 -18.38 5.22 10.03
C SER A 185 -17.49 4.63 11.12
N PRO A 186 -17.94 4.56 12.38
CA PRO A 186 -17.22 3.84 13.43
C PRO A 186 -17.18 2.32 13.19
N ARG A 187 -18.02 1.83 12.27
CA ARG A 187 -17.96 0.46 11.75
C ARG A 187 -17.29 0.48 10.37
N PHE A 188 -16.11 -0.10 10.26
CA PHE A 188 -15.27 -0.01 9.06
C PHE A 188 -14.58 -1.35 8.76
N ALA A 189 -14.11 -1.51 7.53
CA ALA A 189 -13.32 -2.66 7.11
C ALA A 189 -11.82 -2.37 7.28
N VAL A 190 -11.05 -3.42 7.60
CA VAL A 190 -9.59 -3.35 7.69
C VAL A 190 -8.97 -4.54 6.96
N ALA A 191 -8.14 -4.24 5.96
CA ALA A 191 -7.25 -5.22 5.36
C ALA A 191 -5.91 -5.22 6.11
N LEU A 192 -5.57 -6.36 6.70
CA LEU A 192 -4.33 -6.59 7.43
C LEU A 192 -3.36 -7.35 6.53
N HIS A 193 -2.22 -6.74 6.22
CA HIS A 193 -1.08 -7.39 5.57
C HIS A 193 0.04 -7.56 6.59
N TYR A 194 0.22 -8.79 7.09
CA TYR A 194 1.22 -9.11 8.11
C TYR A 194 2.40 -9.88 7.50
N ARG A 195 3.62 -9.34 7.60
CA ARG A 195 4.84 -9.99 7.12
C ARG A 195 5.43 -10.89 8.20
N ARG A 196 5.44 -12.20 7.96
CA ARG A 196 6.07 -13.18 8.86
C ARG A 196 7.59 -13.06 8.82
N LYS A 197 8.25 -13.62 9.85
CA LYS A 197 9.72 -13.77 9.90
C LYS A 197 10.31 -14.53 8.69
N SER A 198 9.51 -15.36 8.03
CA SER A 198 9.92 -16.06 6.80
C SER A 198 9.87 -15.18 5.54
N GLY A 199 9.47 -13.91 5.65
CA GLY A 199 9.28 -12.99 4.53
C GLY A 199 7.92 -13.11 3.82
N ARG A 200 7.13 -14.15 4.11
CA ARG A 200 5.79 -14.32 3.52
C ARG A 200 4.79 -13.36 4.14
N THR A 201 3.98 -12.72 3.30
CA THR A 201 2.86 -11.88 3.72
C THR A 201 1.60 -12.72 3.87
N LEU A 202 0.87 -12.49 4.96
CA LEU A 202 -0.48 -12.98 5.16
C LEU A 202 -1.45 -11.82 5.03
N THR A 203 -2.54 -12.03 4.30
CA THR A 203 -3.61 -11.04 4.16
C THR A 203 -4.86 -11.54 4.84
N TYR A 204 -5.49 -10.70 5.66
CA TYR A 204 -6.77 -10.96 6.33
C TYR A 204 -7.66 -9.72 6.24
N HIS A 205 -8.97 -9.92 6.15
CA HIS A 205 -9.94 -8.83 6.11
C HIS A 205 -10.84 -8.93 7.34
N TYR A 206 -11.05 -7.80 7.99
CA TYR A 206 -11.84 -7.71 9.22
C TYR A 206 -12.87 -6.61 9.11
N LEU A 207 -14.00 -6.79 9.80
CA LEU A 207 -14.94 -5.73 10.11
C LEU A 207 -14.74 -5.34 11.58
N ILE A 208 -14.50 -4.06 11.82
CA ILE A 208 -14.25 -3.51 13.15
C ILE A 208 -15.36 -2.53 13.48
N ASP A 209 -15.96 -2.69 14.66
CA ASP A 209 -16.83 -1.69 15.28
C ASP A 209 -16.10 -1.03 16.45
N ALA A 210 -15.68 0.22 16.26
CA ALA A 210 -14.94 0.99 17.26
C ALA A 210 -15.80 1.50 18.41
N THR A 211 -17.14 1.38 18.35
CA THR A 211 -18.01 1.70 19.49
C THR A 211 -18.12 0.56 20.47
N THR A 212 -18.21 -0.68 19.96
CA THR A 212 -18.39 -1.89 20.77
C THR A 212 -17.09 -2.67 20.98
N HIS A 213 -16.01 -2.30 20.28
CA HIS A 213 -14.73 -3.01 20.24
C HIS A 213 -14.84 -4.47 19.78
N VAL A 214 -15.80 -4.74 18.89
CA VAL A 214 -16.05 -6.07 18.31
C VAL A 214 -15.35 -6.19 16.96
N TYR A 215 -14.68 -7.33 16.74
CA TYR A 215 -13.95 -7.63 15.52
C TYR A 215 -14.49 -8.91 14.88
N GLU A 216 -14.90 -8.83 13.62
CA GLU A 216 -15.43 -9.95 12.84
C GLU A 216 -14.50 -10.23 11.65
N VAL A 217 -14.36 -11.50 11.26
CA VAL A 217 -13.62 -11.85 10.04
C VAL A 217 -14.54 -11.68 8.84
N GLN A 218 -14.10 -10.90 7.87
CA GLN A 218 -14.78 -10.84 6.58
C GLN A 218 -14.29 -12.03 5.74
N GLU A 219 -15.18 -13.00 5.53
CA GLU A 219 -14.86 -14.12 4.64
C GLU A 219 -14.74 -13.58 3.21
N GLN A 220 -13.54 -13.71 2.65
CA GLN A 220 -13.40 -13.54 1.21
C GLN A 220 -14.20 -14.67 0.56
N LYS A 221 -15.20 -14.32 -0.28
CA LYS A 221 -15.49 -15.21 -1.41
C LYS A 221 -14.15 -15.44 -2.09
N PRO A 222 -13.75 -16.70 -2.34
CA PRO A 222 -12.49 -16.94 -3.02
C PRO A 222 -12.46 -16.03 -4.24
N ALA A 223 -11.44 -15.18 -4.30
CA ALA A 223 -11.17 -14.41 -5.51
C ALA A 223 -11.25 -15.44 -6.63
N VAL A 224 -12.16 -15.21 -7.57
CA VAL A 224 -12.29 -16.06 -8.76
C VAL A 224 -10.90 -16.06 -9.37
N SER A 225 -10.16 -17.14 -9.11
CA SER A 225 -8.91 -17.42 -9.79
C SER A 225 -9.21 -17.21 -11.26
N GLN A 226 -8.33 -16.53 -11.99
CA GLN A 226 -8.44 -16.28 -13.43
C GLN A 226 -8.50 -17.58 -14.28
N GLU A 227 -8.77 -18.73 -13.65
CA GLU A 227 -8.91 -20.07 -14.20
C GLU A 227 -10.34 -20.63 -14.10
N ASP A 228 -11.32 -19.88 -13.59
CA ASP A 228 -12.73 -20.30 -13.73
C ASP A 228 -13.27 -19.93 -15.13
N GLU A 229 -12.68 -20.51 -16.17
CA GLU A 229 -13.25 -20.57 -17.54
C GLU A 229 -14.70 -21.11 -17.51
N GLY A 230 -15.09 -21.81 -16.44
CA GLY A 230 -16.45 -22.30 -16.22
C GLY A 230 -17.50 -21.20 -15.99
N LEU A 231 -17.13 -20.05 -15.40
CA LEU A 231 -18.07 -18.95 -15.13
C LEU A 231 -18.49 -18.20 -16.41
N LEU A 232 -17.57 -18.09 -17.38
CA LEU A 232 -17.82 -17.43 -18.67
C LEU A 232 -18.65 -18.31 -19.62
N LYS A 233 -18.65 -19.63 -19.39
CA LYS A 233 -19.26 -20.62 -20.29
C LYS A 233 -20.78 -20.48 -20.41
N ASP A 234 -21.44 -20.01 -19.36
CA ASP A 234 -22.90 -19.84 -19.31
C ASP A 234 -23.34 -18.39 -19.58
N LEU A 235 -22.40 -17.45 -19.72
CA LEU A 235 -22.67 -16.02 -19.98
C LEU A 235 -22.56 -15.65 -21.46
N THR A 236 -21.94 -16.48 -22.29
CA THR A 236 -21.71 -16.19 -23.72
C THR A 236 -22.28 -17.28 -24.62
N THR A 237 -23.00 -16.89 -25.68
CA THR A 237 -23.55 -17.84 -26.68
C THR A 237 -22.50 -18.46 -27.61
N PHE A 238 -21.24 -18.02 -27.53
CA PHE A 238 -20.12 -18.56 -28.29
C PHE A 238 -19.14 -19.25 -27.36
N ASN A 239 -18.60 -20.39 -27.78
CA ASN A 239 -17.64 -21.16 -26.98
C ASN A 239 -16.27 -20.46 -27.00
N LEU A 240 -15.88 -19.88 -25.87
CA LEU A 240 -14.58 -19.21 -25.68
C LEU A 240 -13.46 -20.18 -25.26
N ALA A 241 -13.78 -21.44 -24.93
CA ALA A 241 -12.78 -22.42 -24.52
C ALA A 241 -11.98 -22.95 -25.71
N THR A 242 -10.66 -23.07 -25.55
CA THR A 242 -9.80 -23.71 -26.55
C THR A 242 -9.97 -25.23 -26.51
N ASN A 243 -10.18 -25.83 -27.67
CA ASN A 243 -10.21 -27.30 -27.75
C ASN A 243 -8.78 -27.85 -27.59
N VAL A 244 -8.65 -29.08 -27.09
CA VAL A 244 -7.37 -29.80 -26.91
C VAL A 244 -6.49 -29.73 -28.16
N LYS A 245 -7.10 -29.79 -29.35
CA LYS A 245 -6.37 -29.64 -30.63
C LYS A 245 -5.80 -28.24 -30.86
N GLN A 246 -6.49 -27.18 -30.44
CA GLN A 246 -6.04 -25.79 -30.57
C GLN A 246 -4.95 -25.46 -29.55
N LYS A 247 -5.06 -26.01 -28.34
CA LYS A 247 -4.03 -25.88 -27.31
C LYS A 247 -2.72 -26.57 -27.74
N ALA A 248 -2.82 -27.80 -28.25
CA ALA A 248 -1.68 -28.52 -28.78
C ALA A 248 -1.05 -27.81 -29.99
N ALA A 249 -1.85 -27.24 -30.89
CA ALA A 249 -1.36 -26.45 -32.00
C ALA A 249 -0.61 -25.19 -31.52
N ARG A 250 -1.11 -24.50 -30.49
CA ARG A 250 -0.43 -23.33 -29.90
C ARG A 250 0.91 -23.69 -29.27
N GLU A 251 1.00 -24.84 -28.60
CA GLU A 251 2.24 -25.34 -27.99
C GLU A 251 3.27 -25.83 -29.03
N GLN A 252 2.81 -26.21 -30.23
CA GLN A 252 3.67 -26.62 -31.35
C GLN A 252 4.09 -25.46 -32.26
N VAL A 253 3.55 -24.25 -32.05
CA VAL A 253 4.02 -23.06 -32.77
C VAL A 253 5.36 -22.66 -32.17
N GLU A 254 6.43 -23.02 -32.87
CA GLU A 254 7.78 -22.57 -32.58
C GLU A 254 7.85 -21.05 -32.85
N LEU A 255 7.98 -20.28 -31.78
CA LEU A 255 8.24 -18.84 -31.92
C LEU A 255 9.70 -18.68 -32.37
N PRO A 256 9.96 -17.82 -33.37
CA PRO A 256 11.34 -17.53 -33.77
C PRO A 256 12.14 -17.06 -32.55
N PHE A 257 13.31 -17.68 -32.34
CA PHE A 257 14.20 -17.38 -31.23
C PHE A 257 14.70 -15.93 -31.36
N LEU A 258 14.20 -15.05 -30.51
CA LEU A 258 14.61 -13.65 -30.49
C LEU A 258 15.81 -13.51 -29.54
N GLN A 259 17.01 -13.35 -30.10
CA GLN A 259 18.29 -13.24 -29.37
C GLN A 259 18.42 -11.95 -28.50
N ALA A 260 17.34 -11.16 -28.38
CA ALA A 260 17.32 -9.88 -27.67
C ALA A 260 17.42 -9.99 -26.13
N GLN A 261 17.45 -11.20 -25.56
CA GLN A 261 17.43 -11.40 -24.09
C GLN A 261 18.79 -11.69 -23.45
N GLU A 262 19.84 -12.06 -24.20
CA GLU A 262 21.10 -12.49 -23.58
C GLU A 262 22.09 -11.34 -23.31
N ALA A 263 21.99 -10.21 -24.01
CA ALA A 263 23.06 -9.21 -23.97
C ALA A 263 22.86 -8.02 -23.02
N LEU A 264 21.64 -7.55 -22.71
CA LEU A 264 21.44 -6.48 -21.72
C LEU A 264 19.97 -6.43 -21.28
N GLY A 265 19.74 -6.35 -19.97
CA GLY A 265 18.45 -6.59 -19.34
C GLY A 265 17.26 -5.73 -19.80
N SER A 266 16.10 -6.40 -19.88
CA SER A 266 14.77 -5.90 -19.51
C SER A 266 14.43 -4.43 -19.85
N ALA A 267 14.60 -4.04 -21.10
CA ALA A 267 13.90 -2.89 -21.68
C ALA A 267 13.45 -3.26 -23.08
N GLY A 268 12.15 -3.14 -23.34
CA GLY A 268 11.48 -3.71 -24.50
C GLY A 268 12.01 -3.21 -25.85
N GLY A 269 11.86 -4.08 -26.85
CA GLY A 269 11.73 -3.68 -28.26
C GLY A 269 12.90 -2.96 -28.91
N ALA A 270 14.12 -3.04 -28.38
CA ALA A 270 15.28 -2.49 -29.06
C ALA A 270 15.59 -3.30 -30.33
N ILE A 271 15.28 -2.74 -31.50
CA ILE A 271 15.70 -3.27 -32.79
C ILE A 271 17.18 -2.93 -32.94
N VAL A 272 18.05 -3.94 -32.92
CA VAL A 272 19.47 -3.77 -33.22
C VAL A 272 19.63 -3.91 -34.73
N TYR A 273 19.92 -2.80 -35.41
CA TYR A 273 20.29 -2.80 -36.82
C TYR A 273 21.78 -3.17 -36.94
N GLU A 274 22.08 -4.23 -37.70
CA GLU A 274 23.45 -4.60 -38.07
C GLU A 274 23.61 -4.26 -39.55
N PHE A 275 24.54 -3.36 -39.88
CA PHE A 275 24.80 -2.97 -41.25
C PHE A 275 25.28 -4.17 -42.07
N GLU A 276 24.48 -4.59 -43.05
CA GLU A 276 24.91 -5.60 -44.02
C GLU A 276 25.91 -4.98 -45.01
N LYS A 277 26.85 -5.79 -45.49
CA LYS A 277 27.92 -5.34 -46.39
C LYS A 277 27.41 -4.95 -47.79
N ASP A 278 26.20 -5.39 -48.14
CA ASP A 278 25.53 -5.13 -49.41
C ASP A 278 24.49 -4.01 -49.31
N ASP A 279 24.46 -3.27 -48.19
CA ASP A 279 23.60 -2.10 -47.99
C ASP A 279 24.17 -0.94 -48.83
N ASP A 280 23.64 -0.81 -50.05
CA ASP A 280 24.03 0.19 -51.03
C ASP A 280 23.45 1.54 -50.64
N TYR A 281 24.24 2.30 -49.88
CA TYR A 281 24.01 3.72 -49.65
C TYR A 281 23.90 4.43 -51.01
N ASP A 282 22.70 4.57 -51.56
CA ASP A 282 22.45 5.41 -52.72
C ASP A 282 22.43 6.87 -52.23
N GLU A 283 23.19 7.74 -52.89
CA GLU A 283 23.25 9.16 -52.55
C GLU A 283 22.01 9.94 -53.05
N GLU A 284 20.92 9.23 -53.42
CA GLU A 284 19.76 9.80 -54.10
C GLU A 284 18.44 9.56 -53.34
N ASP A 285 18.47 9.28 -52.03
CA ASP A 285 17.26 9.31 -51.19
C ASP A 285 16.89 10.76 -50.80
N PRO A 286 15.82 11.34 -51.38
CA PRO A 286 15.45 12.73 -51.18
C PRO A 286 14.78 13.02 -49.83
N TYR A 287 14.70 12.04 -48.91
CA TYR A 287 14.06 12.18 -47.60
C TYR A 287 15.02 12.25 -46.41
N GLU A 288 16.31 12.54 -46.62
CA GLU A 288 17.20 12.90 -45.52
C GLU A 288 16.80 14.28 -44.96
N ASP A 289 16.07 14.29 -43.84
CA ASP A 289 15.66 15.50 -43.12
C ASP A 289 16.93 16.17 -42.54
N PRO A 290 17.25 17.42 -42.89
CA PRO A 290 18.45 18.08 -42.41
C PRO A 290 18.30 18.38 -40.91
N PHE A 291 19.20 17.78 -40.12
CA PHE A 291 19.39 17.88 -38.66
C PHE A 291 18.76 19.07 -37.93
#